data_AF-A0A5K4FGR5-F1
#
_entry.id   AF-A0A5K4FGR5-F1
#
_cell.length_a   1.000
_cell.length_b   1.000
_cell.length_c   1.000
_cell.angle_alpha   90.00
_cell.angle_beta   90.00
_cell.angle_gamma   90.00
#
_symmetry.space_group_name_H-M   'P 1'
#
loop_
_entity.id
_entity.type
_entity.pdbx_description
1 polymer ?
#
loop_
_entity_poly.entity_id
_entity_poly.type
_entity_poly.pdbx_seq_one_letter_code
_entity_poly.pdbx_strand_id
1 'polypeptide(L)'
;MLSFIGTDWTLSLLHAGSYLNIDDILASNERTSCRVRVLLPSLAPLLLSDVKDKIHSEGIDDGYKASDDVPVGKNIELPVWLAIAVGSGRRQILSIDVPPIYRNAFTEVFEADPCVVDLKRKGSMYYMLLCNLLMSGHVRVPQIVATGTKVFQSRLKMIMDASLNASRQDTLSSTSKFDSLEMALFRIGQTDRLQFERWISRHHEKIEALRTVRHVLVK
;
A
#
# COMPACT_ATOMS: atom_id res chain seq x y z
N MET A 1 23.17 14.55 -22.50
CA MET A 1 22.73 13.18 -22.16
C MET A 1 21.38 13.35 -21.47
N LEU A 2 20.28 13.14 -22.19
CA LEU A 2 18.92 13.31 -21.67
C LEU A 2 18.79 12.53 -20.36
N SER A 3 18.54 13.21 -19.25
CA SER A 3 18.19 12.58 -17.99
C SER A 3 16.76 12.04 -18.09
N PHE A 4 16.56 11.03 -18.94
CA PHE A 4 15.32 10.25 -19.02
C PHE A 4 15.20 9.24 -17.87
N ILE A 5 16.18 9.24 -16.94
CA ILE A 5 16.06 8.62 -15.62
C ILE A 5 15.80 9.70 -14.55
N GLY A 6 14.96 10.70 -14.89
CA GLY A 6 14.03 11.12 -13.85
C GLY A 6 13.20 9.87 -13.58
N THR A 7 13.47 9.16 -12.48
CA THR A 7 12.54 8.15 -11.98
C THR A 7 11.20 8.85 -11.93
N ASP A 8 10.35 8.57 -12.91
CA ASP A 8 9.03 9.14 -12.97
C ASP A 8 8.35 8.57 -11.73
N TRP A 9 8.30 9.38 -10.67
CA TRP A 9 7.61 9.05 -9.43
C TRP A 9 6.12 9.12 -9.73
N THR A 10 5.65 8.31 -10.67
CA THR A 10 4.24 8.26 -11.02
C THR A 10 3.49 7.87 -9.76
N LEU A 11 2.40 8.59 -9.48
CA LEU A 11 1.52 8.24 -8.37
C LEU A 11 0.93 6.88 -8.69
N SER A 12 1.43 5.83 -8.05
CA SER A 12 1.01 4.45 -8.32
C SER A 12 -0.49 4.25 -8.11
N LEU A 13 -1.13 5.09 -7.26
CA LEU A 13 -2.59 5.12 -7.09
C LEU A 13 -3.37 5.31 -8.39
N LEU A 14 -2.82 6.01 -9.39
CA LEU A 14 -3.48 6.18 -10.70
C LEU A 14 -3.67 4.84 -11.42
N HIS A 15 -2.84 3.86 -11.08
CA HIS A 15 -2.86 2.50 -11.62
C HIS A 15 -3.33 1.47 -10.58
N ALA A 16 -4.03 1.89 -9.52
CA ALA A 16 -4.62 0.96 -8.56
C ALA A 16 -5.58 0.00 -9.27
N GLY A 17 -5.45 -1.31 -9.02
CA GLY A 17 -6.18 -2.37 -9.72
C GLY A 17 -5.57 -2.78 -11.07
N SER A 18 -4.47 -2.16 -11.52
CA SER A 18 -3.77 -2.60 -12.72
C SER A 18 -2.96 -3.86 -12.43
N TYR A 19 -3.17 -4.91 -13.23
CA TYR A 19 -2.58 -6.24 -13.04
C TYR A 19 -1.06 -6.25 -12.89
N LEU A 20 -0.33 -5.33 -13.54
CA LEU A 20 1.13 -5.27 -13.52
C LEU A 20 1.68 -4.16 -12.60
N ASN A 21 0.85 -3.49 -11.82
CA ASN A 21 1.32 -2.47 -10.89
C ASN A 21 1.96 -3.13 -9.66
N ILE A 22 3.28 -2.97 -9.53
CA ILE A 22 4.06 -3.58 -8.46
C ILE A 22 3.60 -3.10 -7.08
N ASP A 23 3.30 -1.81 -6.92
CA ASP A 23 2.84 -1.27 -5.64
C ASP A 23 1.49 -1.85 -5.24
N ASP A 24 0.62 -2.10 -6.22
CA ASP A 24 -0.69 -2.71 -6.00
C ASP A 24 -0.59 -4.20 -5.62
N ILE A 25 0.30 -4.94 -6.31
CA ILE A 25 0.63 -6.33 -5.97
C ILE A 25 1.17 -6.40 -4.54
N LEU A 26 2.12 -5.53 -4.18
CA LEU A 26 2.72 -5.52 -2.85
C LEU A 26 1.71 -5.10 -1.77
N ALA A 27 0.89 -4.08 -2.03
CA ALA A 27 -0.12 -3.61 -1.10
C ALA A 27 -1.18 -4.67 -0.82
N SER A 28 -1.70 -5.31 -1.87
CA SER A 28 -2.77 -6.30 -1.76
C SER A 28 -2.31 -7.65 -1.20
N ASN A 29 -0.99 -7.89 -1.15
CA ASN A 29 -0.41 -9.08 -0.53
C ASN A 29 -0.39 -9.04 1.01
N GLU A 30 -0.71 -7.89 1.62
CA GLU A 30 -0.93 -7.78 3.06
C GLU A 30 -1.95 -8.82 3.52
N ARG A 31 -1.65 -9.53 4.62
CA ARG A 31 -2.54 -10.58 5.13
C ARG A 31 -3.64 -9.98 5.99
N THR A 32 -4.84 -10.53 5.84
CA THR A 32 -5.99 -10.22 6.71
C THR A 32 -6.65 -11.48 7.23
N SER A 33 -7.23 -11.38 8.42
CA SER A 33 -8.01 -12.44 9.03
C SER A 33 -9.31 -12.62 8.26
N CYS A 34 -9.65 -13.86 7.95
CA CYS A 34 -10.86 -14.26 7.27
C CYS A 34 -11.54 -15.40 8.03
N ARG A 35 -12.85 -15.31 8.22
CA ARG A 35 -13.64 -16.41 8.79
C ARG A 35 -14.27 -17.24 7.68
N VAL A 36 -13.99 -18.53 7.67
CA VAL A 36 -14.53 -19.48 6.70
C VAL A 36 -16.03 -19.65 6.92
N ARG A 37 -16.86 -19.49 5.87
CA ARG A 37 -18.33 -19.65 5.94
C ARG A 37 -18.81 -20.97 5.36
N VAL A 38 -18.01 -21.61 4.52
CA VAL A 38 -18.31 -22.88 3.85
C VAL A 38 -17.13 -23.82 4.03
N LEU A 39 -17.39 -25.12 4.22
CA LEU A 39 -16.32 -26.13 4.33
C LEU A 39 -15.46 -26.09 3.06
N LEU A 40 -14.14 -26.00 3.23
CA LEU A 40 -13.19 -25.99 2.13
C LEU A 40 -12.53 -27.35 1.99
N PRO A 41 -12.91 -28.17 0.99
CA PRO A 41 -12.41 -29.54 0.88
C PRO A 41 -10.94 -29.55 0.49
N SER A 42 -10.14 -30.41 1.13
CA SER A 42 -8.72 -30.65 0.79
C SER A 42 -7.82 -29.40 0.79
N LEU A 43 -8.20 -28.33 1.49
CA LEU A 43 -7.41 -27.10 1.60
C LEU A 43 -6.75 -26.93 2.97
N ALA A 44 -6.97 -27.82 3.93
CA ALA A 44 -6.34 -27.75 5.25
C ALA A 44 -4.79 -27.71 5.18
N PRO A 45 -4.09 -28.53 4.37
CA PRO A 45 -2.63 -28.51 4.33
C PRO A 45 -2.07 -27.19 3.79
N LEU A 46 -2.80 -26.52 2.91
CA LEU A 46 -2.39 -25.24 2.33
C LEU A 46 -2.69 -24.06 3.26
N LEU A 47 -3.83 -24.11 3.97
CA LEU A 47 -4.34 -22.96 4.73
C LEU A 47 -4.09 -23.04 6.24
N LEU A 48 -3.80 -24.23 6.78
CA LEU A 48 -3.62 -24.48 8.21
C LEU A 48 -2.20 -24.98 8.55
N SER A 49 -1.27 -24.99 7.59
CA SER A 49 0.10 -25.51 7.78
C SER A 49 0.94 -24.76 8.82
N ASP A 50 0.55 -23.56 9.22
CA ASP A 50 1.19 -22.83 10.33
C ASP A 50 0.95 -23.48 11.69
N VAL A 51 0.03 -24.45 11.81
CA VAL A 51 -0.11 -25.28 13.01
C VAL A 51 0.95 -26.38 13.01
N LYS A 52 2.21 -25.97 13.18
CA LYS A 52 3.33 -26.84 13.56
C LYS A 52 3.41 -27.12 15.08
N ASP A 53 2.31 -26.91 15.81
CA ASP A 53 2.05 -27.54 17.11
C ASP A 53 1.09 -28.72 16.85
N LYS A 54 1.54 -29.96 16.67
CA LYS A 54 2.06 -30.81 17.74
C LYS A 54 3.12 -31.77 17.20
N ILE A 55 4.39 -31.38 17.33
CA ILE A 55 5.52 -32.32 17.35
C ILE A 55 5.65 -33.03 18.72
N HIS A 56 4.76 -32.76 19.69
CA HIS A 56 4.68 -33.49 20.97
C HIS A 56 3.25 -33.92 21.35
N SER A 57 2.55 -34.61 20.46
CA SER A 57 1.61 -35.65 20.91
C SER A 57 2.24 -36.99 20.58
N GLU A 58 3.31 -37.27 21.32
CA GLU A 58 3.77 -38.62 21.54
C GLU A 58 2.63 -39.39 22.21
N GLY A 59 2.24 -40.54 21.64
CA GLY A 59 1.40 -41.51 22.32
C GLY A 59 -0.08 -41.47 21.96
N ILE A 60 -0.56 -42.65 21.58
CA ILE A 60 -1.95 -43.08 21.39
C ILE A 60 -2.46 -42.89 19.96
N ASP A 61 -2.15 -43.95 19.20
CA ASP A 61 -2.79 -44.43 17.99
C ASP A 61 -4.32 -44.56 18.17
N ASP A 62 -5.04 -43.47 17.92
CA ASP A 62 -6.47 -43.50 17.62
C ASP A 62 -6.67 -42.90 16.23
N GLY A 63 -7.12 -43.72 15.28
CA GLY A 63 -7.20 -43.47 13.82
C GLY A 63 -8.12 -42.34 13.35
N TYR A 64 -8.24 -41.23 14.07
CA TYR A 64 -8.81 -39.98 13.58
C TYR A 64 -7.81 -39.34 12.62
N LYS A 65 -7.86 -39.74 11.34
CA LYS A 65 -7.25 -38.97 10.26
C LYS A 65 -7.69 -37.52 10.40
N ALA A 66 -6.74 -36.62 10.66
CA ALA A 66 -7.00 -35.19 10.60
C ALA A 66 -7.71 -34.90 9.28
N SER A 67 -8.90 -34.30 9.33
CA SER A 67 -9.66 -33.99 8.13
C SER A 67 -8.84 -33.06 7.24
N ASP A 68 -8.73 -33.38 5.96
CA ASP A 68 -8.04 -32.56 4.95
C ASP A 68 -8.79 -31.24 4.63
N ASP A 69 -9.97 -31.09 5.23
CA ASP A 69 -10.89 -29.99 4.98
C ASP A 69 -10.71 -28.87 6.01
N VAL A 70 -10.89 -27.61 5.58
CA VAL A 70 -10.98 -26.49 6.52
C VAL A 70 -12.42 -26.40 7.04
N PRO A 71 -12.64 -26.53 8.36
CA PRO A 71 -13.97 -26.50 8.92
C PRO A 71 -14.60 -25.10 8.85
N VAL A 72 -15.93 -25.06 8.76
CA VAL A 72 -16.72 -23.83 8.83
C VAL A 72 -16.44 -23.11 10.14
N GLY A 73 -16.35 -21.78 10.09
CA GLY A 73 -16.13 -20.92 11.24
C GLY A 73 -14.66 -20.79 11.65
N LYS A 74 -13.74 -21.56 11.05
CA LYS A 74 -12.31 -21.40 11.27
C LYS A 74 -11.84 -20.03 10.79
N ASN A 75 -11.00 -19.38 11.59
CA ASN A 75 -10.27 -18.19 11.18
C ASN A 75 -8.97 -18.62 10.50
N ILE A 76 -8.73 -18.06 9.32
CA ILE A 76 -7.53 -18.23 8.52
C ILE A 76 -7.00 -16.85 8.14
N GLU A 77 -5.71 -16.74 7.86
CA GLU A 77 -5.12 -15.52 7.33
C GLU A 77 -4.87 -15.70 5.84
N LEU A 78 -5.31 -14.75 5.03
CA LEU A 78 -5.09 -14.75 3.58
C LEU A 78 -4.62 -13.37 3.13
N PRO A 79 -3.83 -13.29 2.04
CA PRO A 79 -3.61 -12.03 1.34
C PRO A 79 -4.94 -11.35 0.99
N VAL A 80 -5.01 -10.03 1.13
CA VAL A 80 -6.23 -9.23 0.93
C VAL A 80 -6.81 -9.44 -0.47
N TRP A 81 -5.99 -9.51 -1.53
CA TRP A 81 -6.50 -9.78 -2.89
C TRP A 81 -7.29 -11.09 -2.98
N LEU A 82 -6.80 -12.15 -2.33
CA LEU A 82 -7.44 -13.47 -2.35
C LEU A 82 -8.69 -13.48 -1.48
N ALA A 83 -8.60 -12.85 -0.30
CA ALA A 83 -9.73 -12.67 0.60
C ALA A 83 -10.89 -11.97 -0.10
N ILE A 84 -10.62 -10.88 -0.84
CA ILE A 84 -11.63 -10.14 -1.61
C ILE A 84 -12.19 -11.00 -2.74
N ALA A 85 -11.33 -11.62 -3.55
CA ALA A 85 -11.76 -12.44 -4.68
C ALA A 85 -12.72 -13.58 -4.25
N VAL A 86 -12.44 -14.21 -3.11
CA VAL A 86 -13.21 -15.35 -2.60
C VAL A 86 -14.40 -14.92 -1.71
N GLY A 87 -14.26 -13.82 -0.96
CA GLY A 87 -15.23 -13.34 0.01
C GLY A 87 -16.32 -12.42 -0.58
N SER A 88 -15.99 -11.61 -1.58
CA SER A 88 -16.91 -10.63 -2.18
C SER A 88 -17.82 -11.20 -3.26
N GLY A 89 -17.62 -12.47 -3.65
CA GLY A 89 -18.47 -13.16 -4.63
C GLY A 89 -19.84 -13.58 -4.07
N ARG A 90 -20.76 -14.00 -4.96
CA ARG A 90 -22.12 -14.45 -4.59
C ARG A 90 -22.16 -15.57 -3.55
N ARG A 91 -21.15 -16.44 -3.56
CA ARG A 91 -21.06 -17.60 -2.66
C ARG A 91 -20.62 -17.21 -1.24
N GLN A 92 -20.05 -16.00 -1.06
CA GLN A 92 -19.54 -15.50 0.22
C GLN A 92 -18.79 -16.57 1.01
N ILE A 93 -17.79 -17.20 0.39
CA ILE A 93 -17.08 -18.36 0.97
C ILE A 93 -16.34 -17.94 2.25
N LEU A 94 -15.91 -16.68 2.32
CA LEU A 94 -15.18 -16.10 3.44
C LEU A 94 -15.87 -14.82 3.93
N SER A 95 -15.79 -14.57 5.23
CA SER A 95 -16.02 -13.26 5.84
C SER A 95 -14.68 -12.58 6.04
N ILE A 96 -14.44 -11.48 5.33
CA ILE A 96 -13.18 -10.72 5.39
C ILE A 96 -13.22 -9.82 6.63
N ASP A 97 -12.17 -9.79 7.44
CA ASP A 97 -11.94 -8.73 8.42
C ASP A 97 -11.04 -7.63 7.81
N VAL A 98 -11.08 -6.44 8.39
CA VAL A 98 -10.20 -5.34 7.96
C VAL A 98 -8.78 -5.58 8.49
N PRO A 99 -7.75 -5.25 7.71
CA PRO A 99 -6.36 -5.32 8.17
C PRO A 99 -6.13 -4.53 9.47
N PRO A 100 -5.15 -4.92 10.31
CA PRO A 100 -4.96 -4.36 11.64
C PRO A 100 -4.86 -2.83 11.69
N ILE A 101 -4.20 -2.20 10.72
CA ILE A 101 -4.02 -0.74 10.61
C ILE A 101 -5.33 0.04 10.44
N TYR A 102 -6.43 -0.62 10.04
CA TYR A 102 -7.75 -0.01 9.87
C TYR A 102 -8.75 -0.37 10.96
N ARG A 103 -8.32 -1.09 11.99
CA ARG A 103 -9.17 -1.39 13.15
C ARG A 103 -9.31 -0.15 14.03
N ASN A 104 -10.39 -0.11 14.82
CA ASN A 104 -10.79 1.04 15.62
C ASN A 104 -9.66 1.61 16.49
N ALA A 105 -8.79 0.77 17.06
CA ALA A 105 -7.64 1.21 17.85
C ALA A 105 -6.71 2.15 17.07
N PHE A 106 -6.51 1.94 15.77
CA PHE A 106 -5.74 2.87 14.93
C PHE A 106 -6.59 4.05 14.46
N THR A 107 -7.90 3.86 14.26
CA THR A 107 -8.82 4.96 13.96
C THR A 107 -8.77 6.04 15.03
N GLU A 108 -8.80 5.66 16.31
CA GLU A 108 -8.69 6.60 17.44
C GLU A 108 -7.36 7.38 17.43
N VAL A 109 -6.24 6.71 17.09
CA VAL A 109 -4.94 7.37 16.95
C VAL A 109 -4.93 8.36 15.78
N PHE A 110 -5.52 7.98 14.64
CA PHE A 110 -5.63 8.86 13.48
C PHE A 110 -6.56 10.05 13.72
N GLU A 111 -7.60 9.89 14.55
CA GLU A 111 -8.49 10.97 14.96
C GLU A 111 -7.79 11.97 15.90
N ALA A 112 -6.90 11.49 16.76
CA ALA A 112 -6.12 12.35 17.66
C ALA A 112 -5.03 13.16 16.92
N ASP A 113 -4.11 12.47 16.23
CA ASP A 113 -3.14 13.11 15.35
C ASP A 113 -2.60 12.11 14.31
N PRO A 114 -2.91 12.27 13.01
CA PRO A 114 -2.40 11.38 11.98
C PRO A 114 -0.90 11.54 11.71
N CYS A 115 -0.26 12.65 12.11
CA CYS A 115 1.15 12.94 11.85
C CYS A 115 2.11 12.19 12.80
N VAL A 116 1.63 11.70 13.96
CA VAL A 116 2.48 10.92 14.88
C VAL A 116 2.68 9.47 14.43
N VAL A 117 1.84 8.97 13.54
CA VAL A 117 1.89 7.58 13.07
C VAL A 117 3.01 7.38 12.06
N ASP A 118 3.84 6.39 12.32
CA ASP A 118 4.81 5.86 11.36
C ASP A 118 4.10 4.90 10.39
N LEU A 119 3.60 5.44 9.28
CA LEU A 119 2.92 4.65 8.26
C LEU A 119 3.87 3.68 7.59
N LYS A 120 5.13 4.07 7.37
CA LYS A 120 6.14 3.18 6.78
C LYS A 120 6.28 1.87 7.55
N ARG A 121 6.33 1.94 8.88
CA ARG A 121 6.45 0.76 9.75
C ARG A 121 5.13 0.01 9.93
N LYS A 122 4.00 0.72 9.98
CA LYS A 122 2.68 0.11 10.25
C LYS A 122 2.04 -0.49 9.00
N GLY A 123 2.35 0.03 7.82
CA GLY A 123 1.88 -0.44 6.54
C GLY A 123 2.41 0.51 5.47
N SER A 124 3.53 0.13 4.83
CA SER A 124 4.24 0.97 3.85
C SER A 124 3.47 1.26 2.55
N MET A 125 2.28 0.69 2.41
CA MET A 125 1.35 0.88 1.30
C MET A 125 -0.08 1.18 1.81
N TYR A 126 -0.21 1.98 2.86
CA TYR A 126 -1.47 2.31 3.53
C TYR A 126 -2.54 2.78 2.53
N TYR A 127 -2.26 3.80 1.73
CA TYR A 127 -3.29 4.34 0.82
C TYR A 127 -3.65 3.37 -0.31
N MET A 128 -2.67 2.64 -0.84
CA MET A 128 -2.91 1.64 -1.89
C MET A 128 -3.73 0.45 -1.37
N LEU A 129 -3.42 -0.03 -0.17
CA LEU A 129 -4.19 -1.09 0.47
C LEU A 129 -5.63 -0.63 0.75
N LEU A 130 -5.85 0.63 1.13
CA LEU A 130 -7.18 1.19 1.30
C LEU A 130 -7.98 1.18 -0.02
N CYS A 131 -7.34 1.50 -1.15
CA CYS A 131 -7.95 1.40 -2.48
C CYS A 131 -8.36 -0.05 -2.80
N ASN A 132 -7.52 -1.03 -2.48
CA ASN A 132 -7.86 -2.44 -2.65
C ASN A 132 -9.08 -2.87 -1.82
N LEU A 133 -9.20 -2.37 -0.59
CA LEU A 133 -10.33 -2.66 0.29
C LEU A 133 -11.66 -2.07 -0.21
N LEU A 134 -11.67 -1.08 -1.10
CA LEU A 134 -12.89 -0.55 -1.72
C LEU A 134 -13.69 -1.66 -2.43
N MET A 135 -13.00 -2.64 -2.99
CA MET A 135 -13.61 -3.76 -3.72
C MET A 135 -14.17 -4.85 -2.79
N SER A 136 -13.90 -4.79 -1.49
CA SER A 136 -14.30 -5.84 -0.55
C SER A 136 -15.80 -5.87 -0.25
N GLY A 137 -16.51 -4.74 -0.42
CA GLY A 137 -17.91 -4.59 0.01
C GLY A 137 -18.11 -4.65 1.53
N HIS A 138 -17.04 -4.57 2.32
CA HIS A 138 -17.10 -4.69 3.77
C HIS A 138 -17.73 -3.45 4.43
N VAL A 139 -18.66 -3.65 5.36
CA VAL A 139 -19.52 -2.58 5.97
C VAL A 139 -18.75 -1.41 6.58
N ARG A 140 -17.55 -1.66 7.14
CA ARG A 140 -16.70 -0.59 7.73
C ARG A 140 -15.89 0.22 6.72
N VAL A 141 -15.75 -0.25 5.47
CA VAL A 141 -14.88 0.40 4.48
C VAL A 141 -15.24 1.87 4.22
N PRO A 142 -16.51 2.28 4.11
CA PRO A 142 -16.86 3.69 3.94
C PRO A 142 -16.31 4.60 5.08
N GLN A 143 -16.41 4.14 6.33
CA GLN A 143 -15.87 4.85 7.50
C GLN A 143 -14.33 4.93 7.43
N ILE A 144 -13.68 3.82 7.04
CA ILE A 144 -12.22 3.74 6.91
C ILE A 144 -11.74 4.68 5.80
N VAL A 145 -12.44 4.76 4.68
CA VAL A 145 -12.13 5.67 3.57
C VAL A 145 -12.24 7.13 4.00
N ALA A 146 -13.29 7.49 4.73
CA ALA A 146 -13.45 8.83 5.30
C ALA A 146 -12.28 9.19 6.24
N THR A 147 -11.87 8.24 7.09
CA THR A 147 -10.72 8.41 7.98
C THR A 147 -9.42 8.55 7.18
N GLY A 148 -9.15 7.64 6.25
CA GLY A 148 -7.96 7.65 5.39
C GLY A 148 -7.84 8.93 4.56
N THR A 149 -8.96 9.50 4.12
CA THR A 149 -8.99 10.79 3.41
C THR A 149 -8.58 11.94 4.33
N LYS A 150 -9.09 11.99 5.57
CA LYS A 150 -8.68 13.00 6.56
C LYS A 150 -7.21 12.86 6.94
N VAL A 151 -6.73 11.62 7.12
CA VAL A 151 -5.33 11.30 7.37
C VAL A 151 -4.45 11.86 6.24
N PHE A 152 -4.80 11.57 5.00
CA PHE A 152 -4.09 12.07 3.83
C PHE A 152 -4.06 13.60 3.79
N GLN A 153 -5.21 14.26 3.97
CA GLN A 153 -5.30 15.73 3.95
C GLN A 153 -4.44 16.40 5.03
N SER A 154 -4.42 15.84 6.25
CA SER A 154 -3.58 16.37 7.33
C SER A 154 -2.09 16.17 7.03
N ARG A 155 -1.71 14.95 6.64
CA ARG A 155 -0.31 14.59 6.36
C ARG A 155 0.24 15.25 5.10
N LEU A 156 -0.61 15.58 4.12
CA LEU A 156 -0.20 16.31 2.91
C LEU A 156 0.46 17.66 3.22
N LYS A 157 -0.02 18.37 4.25
CA LYS A 157 0.60 19.63 4.70
C LYS A 157 2.01 19.41 5.23
N MET A 158 2.19 18.36 6.04
CA MET A 158 3.51 17.97 6.57
C MET A 158 4.47 17.54 5.45
N ILE A 159 3.97 16.79 4.46
CA ILE A 159 4.76 16.36 3.29
C ILE A 159 5.21 17.58 2.47
N MET A 160 4.28 18.51 2.21
CA MET A 160 4.57 19.75 1.49
C MET A 160 5.63 20.57 2.22
N ASP A 161 5.46 20.83 3.53
CA ASP A 161 6.41 21.58 4.33
C ASP A 161 7.80 20.95 4.33
N ALA A 162 7.89 19.62 4.50
CA ALA A 162 9.13 18.88 4.42
C ALA A 162 9.79 18.99 3.04
N SER A 163 9.02 18.87 1.96
CA SER A 163 9.54 18.96 0.58
C SER A 163 10.08 20.35 0.25
N LEU A 164 9.41 21.39 0.77
CA LEU A 164 9.76 22.78 0.52
C LEU A 164 10.97 23.22 1.36
N ASN A 165 11.16 22.64 2.55
CA ASN A 165 12.26 22.96 3.47
C ASN A 165 13.41 21.94 3.46
N ALA A 166 13.43 21.00 2.50
CA ALA A 166 14.37 19.88 2.50
C ALA A 166 15.87 20.23 2.48
N SER A 167 16.25 21.42 2.01
CA SER A 167 17.64 21.90 2.03
C SER A 167 18.03 22.61 3.32
N ARG A 168 17.03 23.04 4.12
CA ARG A 168 17.21 23.87 5.32
C ARG A 168 17.11 23.06 6.60
N GLN A 169 16.46 21.90 6.55
CA GLN A 169 16.12 21.10 7.72
C GLN A 169 16.45 19.63 7.47
N ASP A 170 16.74 18.90 8.55
CA ASP A 170 16.81 17.45 8.51
C ASP A 170 15.40 16.89 8.24
N THR A 171 15.21 16.32 7.05
CA THR A 171 13.94 15.71 6.64
C THR A 171 13.84 14.25 7.01
N LEU A 172 14.89 13.63 7.56
CA LEU A 172 14.91 12.21 7.90
C LEU A 172 13.87 11.87 8.98
N SER A 173 13.62 12.79 9.91
CA SER A 173 12.61 12.61 10.98
C SER A 173 11.18 12.47 10.45
N SER A 174 10.85 13.18 9.36
CA SER A 174 9.53 13.12 8.73
C SER A 174 9.47 12.00 7.70
N THR A 175 10.45 11.92 6.80
CA THR A 175 10.49 10.95 5.70
C THR A 175 10.62 9.50 6.15
N SER A 176 11.19 9.24 7.34
CA SER A 176 11.22 7.89 7.92
C SER A 176 9.83 7.32 8.22
N LYS A 177 8.82 8.20 8.42
CA LYS A 177 7.44 7.83 8.75
C LYS A 177 6.51 7.75 7.53
N PHE A 178 6.99 8.15 6.35
CA PHE A 178 6.17 8.31 5.17
C PHE A 178 5.84 6.97 4.53
N ASP A 179 4.56 6.82 4.17
CA ASP A 179 4.09 5.76 3.28
C ASP A 179 4.74 5.89 1.88
N SER A 180 4.69 4.84 1.06
CA SER A 180 5.28 4.87 -0.29
C SER A 180 4.71 5.99 -1.17
N LEU A 181 3.39 6.24 -1.09
CA LEU A 181 2.75 7.36 -1.79
C LEU A 181 3.28 8.70 -1.28
N GLU A 182 3.34 8.86 0.04
CA GLU A 182 3.79 10.10 0.68
C GLU A 182 5.24 10.40 0.33
N MET A 183 6.07 9.36 0.26
CA MET A 183 7.45 9.46 -0.17
C MET A 183 7.55 9.86 -1.65
N ALA A 184 6.67 9.36 -2.53
CA ALA A 184 6.61 9.79 -3.92
C ALA A 184 6.22 11.28 -4.03
N LEU A 185 5.18 11.72 -3.31
CA LEU A 185 4.78 13.13 -3.27
C LEU A 185 5.88 14.04 -2.72
N PHE A 186 6.58 13.62 -1.67
CA PHE A 186 7.73 14.35 -1.13
C PHE A 186 8.81 14.56 -2.19
N ARG A 187 9.14 13.51 -2.97
CA ARG A 187 10.16 13.58 -4.02
C ARG A 187 9.73 14.44 -5.21
N ILE A 188 8.45 14.40 -5.59
CA ILE A 188 7.87 15.30 -6.59
C ILE A 188 8.04 16.75 -6.12
N GLY A 189 7.57 17.06 -4.91
CA GLY A 189 7.67 18.42 -4.35
C GLY A 189 9.11 18.92 -4.23
N GLN A 190 10.06 18.05 -3.85
CA GLN A 190 11.48 18.39 -3.79
C GLN A 190 12.05 18.68 -5.19
N THR A 191 11.67 17.88 -6.19
CA THR A 191 12.10 18.06 -7.58
C THR A 191 11.57 19.37 -8.13
N ASP A 192 10.28 19.64 -7.95
CA ASP A 192 9.62 20.87 -8.41
C ASP A 192 10.22 22.12 -7.75
N ARG A 193 10.50 22.07 -6.44
CA ARG A 193 11.20 23.16 -5.75
C ARG A 193 12.58 23.42 -6.36
N LEU A 194 13.37 22.37 -6.59
CA LEU A 194 14.71 22.52 -7.18
C LEU A 194 14.65 23.07 -8.61
N GLN A 195 13.67 22.64 -9.41
CA GLN A 195 13.43 23.20 -10.74
C GLN A 195 13.04 24.68 -10.64
N PHE A 196 12.19 25.05 -9.70
CA PHE A 196 11.79 26.43 -9.47
C PHE A 196 12.96 27.32 -9.00
N GLU A 197 13.83 26.83 -8.11
CA GLU A 197 15.04 27.54 -7.68
C GLU A 197 16.04 27.73 -8.83
N ARG A 198 16.23 26.71 -9.68
CA ARG A 198 17.04 26.82 -10.90
C ARG A 198 16.46 27.85 -11.87
N TRP A 199 15.14 27.86 -12.02
CA TRP A 199 14.45 28.83 -12.86
C TRP A 199 14.63 30.27 -12.35
N ILE A 200 14.41 30.52 -11.06
CA ILE A 200 14.64 31.84 -10.42
C ILE A 200 16.09 32.30 -10.59
N SER A 201 17.05 31.41 -10.36
CA SER A 201 18.48 31.71 -10.49
C SER A 201 18.95 31.81 -11.95
N ARG A 202 18.03 31.72 -12.92
CA ARG A 202 18.30 31.76 -14.36
C ARG A 202 19.26 30.67 -14.84
N HIS A 203 19.41 29.58 -14.11
CA HIS A 203 20.07 28.36 -14.56
C HIS A 203 19.12 27.53 -15.43
N HIS A 204 18.54 28.14 -16.45
CA HIS A 204 17.86 27.37 -17.50
C HIS A 204 18.91 26.94 -18.53
N GLU A 205 18.72 25.76 -19.11
CA GLU A 205 19.51 25.36 -20.27
C GLU A 205 19.32 26.44 -21.34
N LYS A 206 20.43 27.03 -21.81
CA LYS A 206 20.38 27.88 -22.99
C LYS A 206 19.77 27.02 -24.10
N ILE A 207 18.70 27.50 -24.74
CA ILE A 207 18.14 26.85 -25.92
C ILE A 207 19.23 26.91 -27.01
N GLU A 208 20.05 25.88 -27.09
CA GLU A 208 20.97 25.72 -28.20
C GLU A 208 20.16 25.25 -29.40
N ALA A 209 20.31 25.93 -30.54
CA ALA A 209 19.77 25.45 -31.79
C ALA A 209 20.37 24.07 -32.06
N LEU A 210 19.50 23.06 -32.21
CA LEU A 210 19.90 21.70 -32.55
C LEU A 210 20.80 21.75 -33.79
N ARG A 211 22.07 21.36 -33.66
CA ARG A 211 23.08 21.54 -34.72
C ARG A 211 22.72 20.82 -36.03
N THR A 212 21.82 19.83 -36.00
CA THR A 212 21.36 19.10 -37.18
C THR A 212 20.45 19.91 -38.11
N VAL A 213 19.80 21.00 -37.67
CA VAL A 213 18.95 21.82 -38.56
C VAL A 213 19.78 22.73 -39.48
N ARG A 214 21.07 22.96 -39.19
CA ARG A 214 21.93 23.81 -40.03
C ARG A 214 22.20 23.26 -41.42
N HIS A 215 22.04 21.96 -41.66
CA HIS A 215 22.29 21.37 -42.98
C HIS A 215 21.09 21.40 -43.93
N VAL A 216 19.89 21.81 -43.48
CA VAL A 216 18.69 21.84 -44.34
C VAL A 216 18.41 23.25 -44.89
N LEU A 217 18.90 24.30 -44.26
CA LEU A 217 18.60 25.69 -44.65
C LEU A 217 19.67 26.35 -45.54
N VAL A 218 20.63 25.59 -46.05
CA VAL A 218 21.54 26.05 -47.10
C VAL A 218 21.28 25.20 -48.34
N LYS A 219 20.32 25.63 -49.16
CA LYS A 219 20.23 25.31 -50.59
C LYS A 219 20.65 26.55 -51.36
#